data_AF-A0A5Y9AEH1-F1
#
_entry.id   AF-A0A5Y9AEH1-F1
#
_cell.length_a   1.000
_cell.length_b   1.000
_cell.length_c   1.000
_cell.angle_alpha   90.00
_cell.angle_beta   90.00
_cell.angle_gamma   90.00
#
_symmetry.space_group_name_H-M   'P 1'
#
loop_
_entity.id
_entity.type
_entity.pdbx_description
1 polymer ?
#
loop_
_entity_poly.entity_id
_entity_poly.type
_entity_poly.pdbx_seq_one_letter_code
_entity_poly.pdbx_strand_id
1 'polypeptide(L)'
;MIELIKNIKSTNDLKEKLYLAVKKWLLEHILYEDMKVEQYRRSSLASEDDKEVSFEEEGDEELENAVYLYICKCSGAIHDVPFGIHEKIKLQGKKFKCKKCREALEFYKVYSEGF
;
A
#
# COMPACT_ATOMS: atom_id res chain seq x y z
N MET A 1 -8.10 16.22 34.65
CA MET A 1 -8.98 15.19 35.26
C MET A 1 -9.66 15.65 36.54
N ILE A 2 -8.96 16.31 37.50
CA ILE A 2 -9.55 16.73 38.78
C ILE A 2 -10.74 17.72 38.62
N GLU A 3 -10.73 18.59 37.61
CA GLU A 3 -11.83 19.53 37.35
C GLU A 3 -13.11 18.89 36.82
N LEU A 4 -13.01 17.77 36.08
CA LEU A 4 -14.16 17.04 35.57
C LEU A 4 -15.00 16.46 36.72
N ILE A 5 -14.37 16.13 37.83
CA ILE A 5 -14.99 15.47 38.99
C ILE A 5 -15.78 16.48 39.85
N LYS A 6 -15.35 17.75 39.90
CA LYS A 6 -15.93 18.77 40.79
C LYS A 6 -17.36 19.19 40.43
N ASN A 7 -17.81 18.98 39.19
CA ASN A 7 -19.11 19.46 38.68
C ASN A 7 -20.04 18.32 38.22
N ILE A 8 -19.88 17.11 38.77
CA ILE A 8 -20.73 15.96 38.40
C ILE A 8 -21.99 16.00 39.24
N LYS A 9 -23.14 16.17 38.59
CA LYS A 9 -24.45 16.18 39.26
C LYS A 9 -25.15 14.81 39.26
N SER A 10 -24.76 13.90 38.36
CA SER A 10 -25.31 12.55 38.27
C SER A 10 -24.30 11.57 37.67
N THR A 11 -24.55 10.27 37.85
CA THR A 11 -23.76 9.21 37.20
C THR A 11 -23.83 9.27 35.67
N ASN A 12 -24.91 9.80 35.09
CA ASN A 12 -25.03 9.96 33.64
C ASN A 12 -24.16 11.12 33.13
N ASP A 13 -24.15 12.24 33.85
CA ASP A 13 -23.27 13.40 33.54
C ASP A 13 -21.78 13.02 33.66
N LEU A 14 -21.41 12.14 34.61
CA LEU A 14 -20.07 11.56 34.68
C LEU A 14 -19.75 10.73 33.44
N LYS A 15 -20.67 9.85 32.99
CA LYS A 15 -20.45 9.00 31.81
C LYS A 15 -20.21 9.85 30.56
N GLU A 16 -21.02 10.87 30.35
CA GLU A 16 -20.90 11.78 29.20
C GLU A 16 -19.58 12.56 29.23
N LYS A 17 -19.23 13.13 30.39
CA LYS A 17 -17.96 13.86 30.57
C LYS A 17 -16.73 12.96 30.40
N LEU A 18 -16.79 11.74 30.93
CA LEU A 18 -15.72 10.75 30.75
C LEU A 18 -15.58 10.34 29.29
N TYR A 19 -16.71 10.08 28.61
CA TYR A 19 -16.71 9.75 27.19
C TYR A 19 -16.06 10.85 26.35
N LEU A 20 -16.41 12.12 26.58
CA LEU A 20 -15.81 13.25 25.89
C LEU A 20 -14.31 13.37 26.18
N ALA A 21 -13.90 13.21 27.44
CA ALA A 21 -12.50 13.28 27.83
C ALA A 21 -11.66 12.16 27.19
N VAL A 22 -12.16 10.93 27.20
CA VAL A 22 -11.49 9.77 26.60
C VAL A 22 -11.46 9.90 25.08
N LYS A 23 -12.55 10.34 24.45
CA LYS A 23 -12.61 10.55 22.99
C LYS A 23 -11.57 11.59 22.55
N LYS A 24 -11.49 12.72 23.26
CA LYS A 24 -10.51 13.77 22.97
C LYS A 24 -9.08 13.26 23.18
N TRP A 25 -8.81 12.63 24.31
CA TRP A 25 -7.49 12.08 24.62
C TRP A 25 -7.05 11.03 23.59
N LEU A 26 -7.95 10.13 23.18
CA LEU A 26 -7.65 9.10 22.20
C LEU A 26 -7.31 9.71 20.84
N LEU A 27 -8.06 10.71 20.39
CA LEU A 27 -7.78 11.40 19.13
C LEU A 27 -6.43 12.11 19.18
N GLU A 28 -6.13 12.83 20.26
CA GLU A 28 -4.83 13.49 20.47
C GLU A 28 -3.69 12.47 20.49
N HIS A 29 -3.90 11.30 21.10
CA HIS A 29 -2.91 10.24 21.16
C HIS A 29 -2.62 9.64 19.78
N ILE A 30 -3.66 9.31 19.00
CA ILE A 30 -3.52 8.81 17.63
C ILE A 30 -2.73 9.80 16.78
N LEU A 31 -3.14 11.08 16.78
CA LEU A 31 -2.45 12.12 16.00
C LEU A 31 -0.99 12.31 16.42
N TYR A 32 -0.70 12.20 17.73
CA TYR A 32 0.64 12.32 18.24
C TYR A 32 1.53 11.16 17.80
N GLU A 33 1.04 9.92 17.85
CA GLU A 33 1.79 8.74 17.39
C GLU A 33 1.96 8.77 15.86
N ASP A 34 0.93 9.10 15.09
CA ASP A 34 1.01 9.23 13.62
C ASP A 34 2.08 10.27 13.22
N MET A 35 2.14 11.40 13.93
CA MET A 35 3.15 12.42 13.69
C MET A 35 4.57 11.91 13.98
N LYS A 36 4.76 11.07 15.00
CA LYS A 36 6.08 10.45 15.26
C LYS A 36 6.47 9.46 14.17
N VAL A 37 5.52 8.68 13.66
CA VAL A 37 5.76 7.75 12.55
C VAL A 37 6.23 8.54 11.32
N GLU A 38 5.57 9.65 10.99
CA GLU A 38 5.99 10.48 9.86
C GLU A 38 7.34 11.18 10.11
N GLN A 39 7.60 11.64 11.34
CA GLN A 39 8.91 12.19 11.70
C GLN A 39 10.02 11.15 11.56
N TYR A 40 9.77 9.91 11.98
CA TYR A 40 10.67 8.78 11.78
C TYR A 40 10.91 8.54 10.28
N ARG A 41 9.84 8.44 9.48
CA ARG A 41 9.92 8.28 8.01
C ARG A 41 10.79 9.36 7.38
N ARG A 42 10.53 10.63 7.71
CA ARG A 42 11.31 11.78 7.20
C ARG A 42 12.76 11.75 7.67
N SER A 43 13.01 11.33 8.91
CA SER A 43 14.38 11.24 9.43
C SER A 43 15.17 10.09 8.81
N SER A 44 14.53 8.94 8.56
CA SER A 44 15.12 7.81 7.84
C SER A 44 15.49 8.15 6.40
N LEU A 45 14.73 9.03 5.74
CA LEU A 45 15.07 9.56 4.42
C LEU A 45 16.17 10.64 4.44
N ALA A 46 16.44 11.26 5.58
CA ALA A 46 17.39 12.37 5.70
C ALA A 46 18.80 11.94 6.15
N SER A 47 18.95 10.77 6.78
CA SER A 47 20.23 10.24 7.24
C SER A 47 20.59 8.93 6.55
N GLU A 48 21.47 9.05 5.54
CA GLU A 48 22.36 7.99 5.02
C GLU A 48 21.75 6.91 4.10
N ASP A 49 22.30 6.88 2.87
CA ASP A 49 22.30 5.79 1.89
C ASP A 49 20.95 5.24 1.40
N ASP A 50 20.45 5.82 0.30
CA ASP A 50 19.96 5.20 -0.96
C ASP A 50 19.45 3.74 -0.94
N LYS A 51 18.77 3.36 0.13
CA LYS A 51 17.95 2.16 0.25
C LYS A 51 16.65 2.60 0.88
N GLU A 52 15.70 2.94 0.02
CA GLU A 52 14.27 2.89 0.31
C GLU A 52 13.96 1.63 1.11
N VAL A 53 13.80 1.80 2.43
CA VAL A 53 12.93 0.91 3.20
C VAL A 53 11.53 1.46 3.06
N SER A 54 10.99 1.30 1.86
CA SER A 54 9.56 1.43 1.65
C SER A 54 8.89 0.11 2.02
N PHE A 55 7.95 0.17 2.96
CA PHE A 55 6.96 -0.89 3.19
C PHE A 55 5.63 -0.56 2.48
N GLU A 56 5.66 0.43 1.59
CA GLU A 56 4.61 0.75 0.63
C GLU A 56 5.19 0.43 -0.76
N GLU A 57 4.49 -0.33 -1.59
CA GLU A 57 4.98 -0.63 -2.94
C GLU A 57 5.10 0.70 -3.72
N GLU A 58 6.32 1.25 -3.81
CA GLU A 58 6.61 2.38 -4.68
C GLU A 58 6.64 1.86 -6.12
N GLY A 59 5.45 1.78 -6.72
CA GLY A 59 5.26 1.65 -8.15
C GLY A 59 4.76 2.97 -8.70
N ASP A 60 5.44 3.52 -9.71
CA ASP A 60 4.92 4.61 -10.54
C ASP A 60 3.45 4.34 -10.89
N GLU A 61 2.52 5.21 -10.47
CA GLU A 61 1.07 5.04 -10.69
C GLU A 61 0.71 4.89 -12.19
N GLU A 62 1.58 5.36 -13.10
CA GLU A 62 1.47 5.18 -14.55
C GLU A 62 1.87 3.77 -15.04
N LEU A 63 2.76 3.07 -14.32
CA LEU A 63 3.20 1.71 -14.63
C LEU A 63 2.32 0.63 -14.00
N GLU A 64 1.66 0.92 -12.88
CA GLU A 64 0.71 -0.02 -12.24
C GLU A 64 -0.54 -0.26 -13.08
N ASN A 65 -0.94 0.71 -13.91
CA ASN A 65 -2.12 0.60 -14.78
C ASN A 65 -1.83 -0.03 -16.17
N ALA A 66 -0.57 -0.41 -16.44
CA ALA A 66 -0.20 -1.04 -17.70
C ALA A 66 -0.48 -2.55 -17.67
N VAL A 67 -1.36 -3.02 -18.56
CA VAL A 67 -1.63 -4.46 -18.73
C VAL A 67 -0.67 -5.03 -19.78
N TYR A 68 0.17 -5.98 -19.37
CA TYR A 68 1.12 -6.65 -20.27
C TYR A 68 0.51 -7.95 -20.80
N LEU A 69 0.28 -8.02 -22.11
CA LEU A 69 -0.30 -9.19 -22.75
C LEU A 69 0.79 -10.13 -23.27
N TYR A 70 0.68 -11.40 -22.91
CA TYR A 70 1.54 -12.48 -23.38
C TYR A 70 0.74 -13.51 -24.16
N ILE A 71 1.35 -14.13 -25.16
CA ILE A 71 0.74 -15.20 -25.95
C ILE A 71 1.50 -16.50 -25.78
N CYS A 72 0.84 -17.61 -26.07
CA CYS A 72 1.46 -18.92 -26.17
C CYS A 72 0.98 -19.63 -27.44
N LYS A 73 1.60 -20.76 -27.80
CA LYS A 73 1.18 -21.54 -28.98
C LYS A 73 -0.14 -22.30 -28.80
N CYS A 74 -0.84 -22.13 -27.68
CA CYS A 74 -2.24 -22.57 -27.62
C CYS A 74 -3.07 -21.72 -28.59
N SER A 75 -4.04 -22.34 -29.27
CA SER A 75 -4.93 -21.66 -30.21
C SER A 75 -5.55 -20.38 -29.62
N GLY A 76 -4.98 -19.22 -29.94
CA GLY A 76 -5.49 -17.90 -29.59
C GLY A 76 -5.50 -17.53 -28.10
N ALA A 77 -4.70 -18.18 -27.25
CA ALA A 77 -4.70 -17.86 -25.81
C ALA A 77 -3.82 -16.65 -25.49
N ILE A 78 -4.46 -15.54 -25.11
CA ILE A 78 -3.81 -14.34 -24.57
C ILE A 78 -3.83 -14.43 -23.03
N HIS A 79 -2.72 -14.09 -22.41
CA HIS A 79 -2.49 -14.12 -20.98
C HIS A 79 -2.20 -12.70 -20.48
N ASP A 80 -3.00 -12.26 -19.51
CA ASP A 80 -2.80 -10.98 -18.84
C ASP A 80 -1.74 -11.15 -17.75
N VAL A 81 -0.70 -10.35 -17.84
CA VAL A 81 0.46 -10.42 -16.95
C VAL A 81 0.62 -9.07 -16.24
N PRO A 82 0.50 -9.03 -14.91
CA PRO A 82 0.76 -7.82 -14.13
C PRO A 82 2.22 -7.35 -14.25
N PHE A 83 2.46 -6.07 -14.02
CA PHE A 83 3.79 -5.43 -14.10
C PHE A 83 4.87 -6.20 -13.33
N GLY A 84 4.60 -6.58 -12.07
CA GLY A 84 5.56 -7.33 -11.26
C GLY A 84 5.94 -8.72 -11.79
N ILE A 85 5.15 -9.31 -12.70
CA ILE A 85 5.52 -10.56 -13.40
C ILE A 85 6.25 -10.23 -14.71
N HIS A 86 5.84 -9.18 -15.43
CA HIS A 86 6.54 -8.70 -16.61
C HIS A 86 8.01 -8.35 -16.30
N GLU A 87 8.24 -7.63 -15.20
CA GLU A 87 9.57 -7.26 -14.73
C GLU A 87 10.42 -8.50 -14.41
N LYS A 88 9.84 -9.51 -13.74
CA LYS A 88 10.54 -10.78 -13.44
C LYS A 88 10.90 -11.56 -14.71
N ILE A 89 10.10 -11.46 -15.77
CA ILE A 89 10.41 -12.08 -17.06
C ILE A 89 11.57 -11.34 -17.75
N LYS A 90 11.54 -10.00 -17.76
CA LYS A 90 12.51 -9.16 -18.47
C LYS A 90 13.84 -8.99 -17.73
N LEU A 91 13.80 -8.57 -16.47
CA LEU A 91 15.00 -8.25 -15.67
C LEU A 91 15.63 -9.48 -15.04
N GLN A 92 14.82 -10.41 -14.52
CA GLN A 92 15.32 -11.60 -13.82
C GLN A 92 15.47 -12.83 -14.74
N GLY A 93 15.08 -12.72 -16.02
CA GLY A 93 15.17 -13.81 -17.01
C GLY A 93 14.36 -15.05 -16.64
N LYS A 94 13.35 -14.92 -15.76
CA LYS A 94 12.52 -16.05 -15.32
C LYS A 94 11.60 -16.49 -16.45
N LYS A 95 11.64 -17.79 -16.78
CA LYS A 95 10.80 -18.38 -17.83
C LYS A 95 9.44 -18.77 -17.28
N PHE A 96 8.41 -17.98 -17.57
CA PHE A 96 7.03 -18.33 -17.26
C PHE A 96 6.45 -19.21 -18.37
N LYS A 97 5.79 -20.29 -17.97
CA LYS A 97 5.19 -21.29 -18.87
C LYS A 97 3.68 -21.23 -18.81
N CYS A 98 3.03 -21.37 -19.96
CA CYS A 98 1.57 -21.50 -20.02
C CYS A 98 1.12 -22.79 -19.30
N LYS A 99 0.07 -22.71 -18.47
CA LYS A 99 -0.47 -23.88 -17.75
C LYS A 99 -1.06 -24.95 -18.69
N LYS A 100 -1.42 -24.59 -19.92
CA LYS A 100 -2.03 -25.49 -20.92
C LYS A 100 -0.98 -26.18 -21.81
N CYS A 101 -0.18 -25.42 -22.57
CA CYS A 101 0.84 -26.01 -23.46
C CYS A 101 2.19 -26.26 -22.80
N ARG A 102 2.44 -25.75 -21.58
CA ARG A 102 3.73 -25.81 -20.87
C ARG A 102 4.90 -25.16 -21.61
N GLU A 103 4.64 -24.48 -22.72
CA GLU A 103 5.63 -23.69 -23.44
C GLU A 103 5.78 -22.30 -22.82
N ALA A 104 6.90 -21.65 -23.14
CA ALA A 104 7.22 -20.31 -22.64
C ALA A 104 6.22 -19.28 -23.20
N LEU A 105 5.85 -18.32 -22.37
CA LEU A 105 5.05 -17.17 -22.78
C LEU A 105 5.90 -16.20 -23.60
N GLU A 106 5.36 -15.76 -24.73
CA GLU A 106 5.98 -14.76 -25.61
C GLU A 106 5.29 -13.42 -25.41
N PHE A 107 6.08 -12.35 -25.26
CA PHE A 107 5.55 -11.00 -25.06
C PHE A 107 4.85 -10.50 -26.34
N TYR A 108 3.63 -9.97 -26.21
CA TYR A 108 2.84 -9.50 -27.35
C TYR A 108 2.71 -7.97 -27.39
N LYS A 109 1.99 -7.36 -26.43
CA LYS A 109 1.79 -5.90 -26.39
C LYS A 109 1.52 -5.40 -24.97
N VAL A 110 1.79 -4.11 -24.74
CA VAL A 110 1.35 -3.39 -23.53
C VAL A 110 0.12 -2.57 -23.90
N TYR A 111 -0.85 -2.56 -23.01
CA TYR A 111 -1.99 -1.65 -23.08
C TYR A 111 -1.95 -0.73 -21.86
N SER A 112 -1.79 0.56 -22.08
CA SER A 112 -1.97 1.61 -21.08
C SER A 112 -3.15 2.48 -21.52
N GLU A 113 -4.19 2.56 -20.71
CA GLU A 113 -5.26 3.54 -20.93
C GLU A 113 -4.71 4.90 -20.51
N GLY A 114 -4.19 5.66 -21.48
CA GLY A 114 -3.83 7.05 -21.27
C GLY A 114 -5.09 7.89 -21.07
N PHE A 115 -5.21 8.51 -19.91
CA PHE A 115 -6.13 9.63 -19.66
C PHE A 115 -5.34 10.93 -19.57
#